data_AF-A9L0L2-F1
#
_entry.id   AF-A9L0L2-F1
#
_cell.length_a   1.000
_cell.length_b   1.000
_cell.length_c   1.000
_cell.angle_alpha   90.00
_cell.angle_beta   90.00
_cell.angle_gamma   90.00
#
_symmetry.space_group_name_H-M   'P 1'
#
loop_
_entity.id
_entity.type
_entity.pdbx_description
1 polymer ?
#
loop_
_entity_poly.entity_id
_entity_poly.type
_entity_poly.pdbx_seq_one_letter_code
_entity_poly.pdbx_strand_id
1 'polypeptide(L)'
;MLETNQKAPVHINTQAHPVAQHKKRLITLINVAKGSLQLDEAIYRAMLKNATGKDSLRAMNLPELEQALEVFKQKGFKTIASKQGATNNKTAVKRRLSPAAGKSKLASIDKIRAIWITMGHHLVIQDNSESALDAYVRRMTLRSKSEGVDATAWMTEQQAYKVLESLKNWHKRVLIERIIVRGERLKMNEAGTRPANYEVIVAQYEGHDHE
;
A
#
# COMPACT_ATOMS: atom_id res chain seq x y z
N MET A 1 7.33 64.57 -17.37
CA MET A 1 7.78 63.77 -16.21
C MET A 1 6.76 63.95 -15.11
N LEU A 2 5.85 63.00 -14.92
CA LEU A 2 5.02 62.89 -13.73
C LEU A 2 4.76 61.39 -13.49
N GLU A 3 5.23 60.90 -12.34
CA GLU A 3 5.24 59.51 -11.90
C GLU A 3 3.83 58.94 -11.71
N THR A 4 3.56 57.81 -12.35
CA THR A 4 2.38 56.97 -12.07
C THR A 4 2.74 55.95 -10.99
N ASN A 5 2.50 56.30 -9.72
CA ASN A 5 2.59 55.37 -8.60
C ASN A 5 1.28 54.58 -8.48
N GLN A 6 1.23 53.39 -9.09
CA GLN A 6 0.08 52.51 -9.05
C GLN A 6 0.14 51.60 -7.81
N LYS A 7 -0.57 52.01 -6.75
CA LYS A 7 -0.79 51.20 -5.54
C LYS A 7 -1.91 50.18 -5.85
N ALA A 8 -1.55 48.91 -5.96
CA ALA A 8 -2.48 47.80 -6.18
C ALA A 8 -3.47 47.61 -4.99
N PRO A 9 -4.72 47.19 -5.23
CA PRO A 9 -5.67 46.88 -4.17
C PRO A 9 -5.36 45.52 -3.53
N VAL A 10 -5.41 45.50 -2.20
CA VAL A 10 -5.22 44.31 -1.36
C VAL A 10 -6.45 43.40 -1.51
N HIS A 11 -6.31 42.29 -2.23
CA HIS A 11 -7.31 41.22 -2.20
C HIS A 11 -7.15 40.40 -0.91
N ILE A 12 -8.02 40.67 0.06
CA ILE A 12 -8.28 39.82 1.22
C ILE A 12 -8.84 38.48 0.72
N ASN A 13 -8.04 37.41 0.78
CA ASN A 13 -8.45 36.07 0.39
C ASN A 13 -9.09 35.33 1.58
N THR A 14 -10.43 35.25 1.59
CA THR A 14 -11.23 34.58 2.62
C THR A 14 -11.20 33.06 2.44
N GLN A 15 -10.44 32.37 3.29
CA GLN A 15 -10.40 30.90 3.42
C GLN A 15 -11.67 30.37 4.13
N ALA A 16 -12.74 30.06 3.40
CA ALA A 16 -14.03 29.65 4.00
C ALA A 16 -14.49 28.20 3.70
N HIS A 17 -13.66 27.29 3.17
CA HIS A 17 -14.14 25.96 2.71
C HIS A 17 -13.61 24.67 3.38
N PRO A 18 -13.07 24.64 4.62
CA PRO A 18 -12.83 23.37 5.33
C PRO A 18 -14.04 22.88 6.16
N VAL A 19 -14.83 23.79 6.75
CA VAL A 19 -15.90 23.43 7.72
C VAL A 19 -17.08 22.71 7.06
N ALA A 20 -17.50 23.18 5.87
CA ALA A 20 -18.60 22.56 5.13
C ALA A 20 -18.25 21.13 4.65
N GLN A 21 -17.00 20.90 4.26
CA GLN A 21 -16.50 19.58 3.87
C GLN A 21 -16.45 18.63 5.06
N HIS A 22 -16.01 19.12 6.23
CA HIS A 22 -16.00 18.36 7.48
C HIS A 22 -17.42 17.95 7.91
N LYS A 23 -18.38 18.88 7.86
CA LYS A 23 -19.79 18.60 8.15
C LYS A 23 -20.36 17.50 7.24
N LYS A 24 -20.11 17.57 5.93
CA LYS A 24 -20.54 16.54 4.96
C LYS A 24 -19.94 15.18 5.30
N ARG A 25 -18.65 15.13 5.63
CA ARG A 25 -17.96 13.88 6.00
C ARG A 25 -18.57 13.24 7.25
N LEU A 26 -18.88 14.01 8.29
CA LEU A 26 -19.51 13.50 9.51
C LEU A 26 -20.90 12.89 9.21
N ILE A 27 -21.72 13.59 8.42
CA ILE A 27 -23.05 13.09 8.01
C ILE A 27 -22.92 11.75 7.28
N THR A 28 -21.98 11.63 6.34
CA THR A 28 -21.72 10.38 5.62
C THR A 28 -21.32 9.25 6.58
N LEU A 29 -20.42 9.52 7.52
CA LEU A 29 -19.98 8.52 8.49
C LEU A 29 -21.13 8.04 9.39
N ILE A 30 -22.00 8.94 9.84
CA ILE A 30 -23.15 8.60 10.67
C ILE A 30 -24.15 7.74 9.87
N ASN A 31 -24.39 8.05 8.60
CA ASN A 31 -25.26 7.23 7.74
C ASN A 31 -24.67 5.83 7.50
N VAL A 32 -23.35 5.72 7.35
CA VAL A 32 -22.66 4.42 7.27
C VAL A 32 -22.77 3.67 8.61
N ALA A 33 -22.66 4.36 9.74
CA ALA A 33 -22.82 3.78 11.06
C ALA A 33 -24.17 3.08 11.22
N LYS A 34 -25.24 3.75 10.81
CA LYS A 34 -26.60 3.19 10.80
C LYS A 34 -26.65 1.83 10.08
N GLY A 35 -26.11 1.75 8.86
CA GLY A 35 -26.08 0.51 8.07
C GLY A 35 -25.19 -0.57 8.70
N SER A 36 -24.01 -0.18 9.20
CA SER A 36 -23.05 -1.12 9.79
C SER A 36 -23.52 -1.76 11.09
N LEU A 37 -24.34 -1.04 11.87
CA LEU A 37 -24.90 -1.50 13.13
C LEU A 37 -26.29 -2.11 12.97
N GLN A 38 -26.80 -2.22 11.73
CA GLN A 38 -28.14 -2.75 11.41
C GLN A 38 -29.24 -2.10 12.25
N LEU A 39 -29.18 -0.77 12.42
CA LEU A 39 -30.14 -0.03 13.24
C LEU A 39 -31.41 0.28 12.44
N ASP A 40 -32.54 -0.08 13.02
CA ASP A 40 -33.84 0.36 12.52
C ASP A 40 -34.01 1.88 12.62
N GLU A 41 -34.82 2.45 11.73
CA GLU A 41 -35.06 3.90 11.63
C GLU A 41 -35.49 4.53 12.96
N ALA A 42 -36.36 3.85 13.72
CA ALA A 42 -36.83 4.32 15.02
C ALA A 42 -35.71 4.35 16.07
N ILE A 43 -34.87 3.30 16.10
CA ILE A 43 -33.73 3.19 17.03
C ILE A 43 -32.67 4.23 16.67
N TYR A 44 -32.38 4.39 15.39
CA TYR A 44 -31.45 5.38 14.87
C TYR A 44 -31.85 6.81 15.27
N ARG A 45 -33.12 7.20 15.07
CA ARG A 45 -33.62 8.53 15.49
C ARG A 45 -33.58 8.73 17.00
N ALA A 46 -33.92 7.70 17.77
CA ALA A 46 -33.82 7.75 19.23
C ALA A 46 -32.37 7.97 19.70
N MET A 47 -31.41 7.29 19.08
CA MET A 47 -29.97 7.47 19.38
C MET A 47 -29.50 8.90 19.06
N LEU A 48 -29.89 9.46 17.90
CA LEU A 48 -29.58 10.84 17.54
C LEU A 48 -30.18 11.85 18.54
N LYS A 49 -31.45 11.66 18.91
CA LYS A 49 -32.17 12.52 19.85
C LYS A 49 -31.58 12.44 21.26
N ASN A 50 -31.19 11.26 21.71
CA ASN A 50 -30.52 11.10 23.00
C ASN A 50 -29.13 11.73 23.02
N ALA A 51 -28.41 11.68 21.90
CA ALA A 51 -27.06 12.24 21.82
C ALA A 51 -27.06 13.77 21.68
N THR A 52 -28.03 14.35 20.96
CA THR A 52 -27.96 15.77 20.52
C THR A 52 -29.24 16.57 20.75
N GLY A 53 -30.30 15.94 21.22
CA GLY A 53 -31.64 16.54 21.31
C GLY A 53 -32.39 16.61 19.98
N LYS A 54 -31.75 16.28 18.85
CA LYS A 54 -32.30 16.37 17.49
C LYS A 54 -32.37 15.00 16.83
N ASP A 55 -33.40 14.77 16.03
CA ASP A 55 -33.63 13.51 15.31
C ASP A 55 -33.20 13.57 13.82
N SER A 56 -32.71 14.73 13.36
CA SER A 56 -32.32 14.96 11.97
C SER A 56 -30.90 15.52 11.86
N LEU A 57 -30.04 14.82 11.09
CA LEU A 57 -28.67 15.25 10.81
C LEU A 57 -28.59 16.63 10.11
N ARG A 58 -29.64 17.03 9.39
CA ARG A 58 -29.68 18.35 8.71
C ARG A 58 -29.86 19.50 9.69
N ALA A 59 -30.54 19.26 10.81
CA ALA A 59 -30.75 20.24 11.88
C ALA A 59 -29.54 20.35 12.83
N MET A 60 -28.54 19.47 12.69
CA MET A 60 -27.38 19.43 13.57
C MET A 60 -26.28 20.41 13.14
N ASN A 61 -25.63 21.02 14.13
CA ASN A 61 -24.39 21.78 13.96
C ASN A 61 -23.17 20.82 13.98
N LEU A 62 -21.96 21.37 13.78
CA LEU A 62 -20.76 20.55 13.68
C LEU A 62 -20.44 19.80 15.00
N PRO A 63 -20.41 20.45 16.19
CA PRO A 63 -20.24 19.74 17.46
C PRO A 63 -21.27 18.63 17.71
N GLU A 64 -22.54 18.87 17.39
CA GLU A 64 -23.62 17.88 17.54
C GLU A 64 -23.40 16.66 16.65
N LEU A 65 -22.90 16.84 15.42
CA LEU A 65 -22.56 15.72 14.52
C LEU A 65 -21.37 14.91 15.03
N GLU A 66 -20.37 15.56 15.64
CA GLU A 66 -19.24 14.88 16.27
C GLU A 66 -19.70 14.06 17.49
N GLN A 67 -20.57 14.64 18.32
CA GLN A 67 -21.18 13.97 19.47
C GLN A 67 -22.01 12.76 19.06
N ALA A 68 -22.87 12.90 18.03
CA ALA A 68 -23.64 11.79 17.49
C ALA A 68 -22.74 10.66 16.98
N LEU A 69 -21.69 10.99 16.22
CA LEU A 69 -20.73 10.02 15.70
C LEU A 69 -20.01 9.26 16.83
N GLU A 70 -19.68 9.94 17.94
CA GLU A 70 -19.02 9.33 19.09
C GLU A 70 -19.91 8.30 19.80
N VAL A 71 -21.21 8.57 19.94
CA VAL A 71 -22.18 7.59 20.47
C VAL A 71 -22.23 6.34 19.59
N PHE A 72 -22.22 6.48 18.26
CA PHE A 72 -22.18 5.31 17.38
C PHE A 72 -20.88 4.51 17.54
N LYS A 73 -19.74 5.17 17.73
CA LYS A 73 -18.47 4.47 18.00
C LYS A 73 -18.50 3.69 19.30
N GLN A 74 -19.03 4.27 20.37
CA GLN A 74 -19.23 3.58 21.66
C GLN A 74 -20.15 2.36 21.53
N LYS A 75 -21.12 2.42 20.60
CA LYS A 75 -22.03 1.30 20.30
C LYS A 75 -21.45 0.27 19.32
N GLY A 76 -20.18 0.40 18.93
CA GLY A 76 -19.47 -0.59 18.13
C GLY A 76 -19.16 -0.16 16.69
N PHE A 77 -19.51 1.07 16.29
CA PHE A 77 -19.14 1.57 14.96
C PHE A 77 -17.63 1.84 14.87
N LYS A 78 -16.95 1.10 14.00
CA LYS A 78 -15.52 1.31 13.72
C LYS A 78 -15.39 2.18 12.48
N THR A 79 -15.10 3.47 12.65
CA THR A 79 -14.78 4.34 11.52
C THR A 79 -13.49 3.87 10.87
N ILE A 80 -13.54 3.44 9.60
CA ILE A 80 -12.35 3.31 8.77
C ILE A 80 -11.85 4.74 8.53
N ALA A 81 -10.92 5.20 9.35
CA ALA A 81 -10.40 6.56 9.26
C ALA A 81 -9.85 6.77 7.83
N SER A 82 -10.49 7.66 7.06
CA SER A 82 -9.94 8.06 5.77
C SER A 82 -8.62 8.80 6.02
N LYS A 83 -7.62 8.40 5.24
CA LYS A 83 -6.18 8.76 5.30
C LYS A 83 -5.87 10.24 5.05
N GLN A 84 -6.58 11.17 5.68
CA GLN A 84 -6.28 12.59 5.60
C GLN A 84 -6.28 13.21 7.00
N GLY A 85 -5.06 13.45 7.51
CA GLY A 85 -4.79 14.35 8.62
C GLY A 85 -4.59 13.69 9.98
N ALA A 86 -3.43 13.96 10.58
CA ALA A 86 -3.07 13.79 12.00
C ALA A 86 -2.64 12.40 12.51
N THR A 87 -1.30 12.25 12.57
CA THR A 87 -0.51 11.92 13.76
C THR A 87 -1.05 10.91 14.79
N ASN A 88 -0.22 9.88 14.99
CA ASN A 88 -0.15 8.96 16.13
C ASN A 88 -1.07 7.72 16.13
N ASN A 89 -0.43 6.61 15.75
CA ASN A 89 -0.61 5.26 16.28
C ASN A 89 -1.92 4.51 15.96
N LYS A 90 -1.98 4.03 14.71
CA LYS A 90 -2.15 2.59 14.43
C LYS A 90 -1.49 2.24 13.09
N THR A 91 -0.21 1.87 13.19
CA THR A 91 0.58 1.07 12.23
C THR A 91 0.09 0.99 10.78
N ALA A 92 0.05 2.12 10.07
CA ALA A 92 0.49 2.08 8.69
C ALA A 92 1.99 1.86 8.76
N VAL A 93 2.44 0.59 8.73
CA VAL A 93 3.86 0.26 8.58
C VAL A 93 4.30 1.03 7.35
N LYS A 94 5.07 2.11 7.52
CA LYS A 94 5.77 2.74 6.40
C LYS A 94 6.49 1.61 5.71
N ARG A 95 6.17 1.35 4.43
CA ARG A 95 6.82 0.28 3.65
C ARG A 95 8.32 0.45 3.85
N ARG A 96 8.93 -0.49 4.55
CA ARG A 96 10.35 -0.43 4.83
C ARG A 96 11.06 -0.59 3.49
N LEU A 97 11.82 0.42 3.09
CA LEU A 97 12.66 0.31 1.90
C LEU A 97 13.83 -0.64 2.19
N SER A 98 14.28 -1.32 1.15
CA SER A 98 15.51 -2.09 1.20
C SER A 98 16.70 -1.16 1.50
N PRO A 99 17.68 -1.60 2.32
CA PRO A 99 18.92 -0.89 2.51
C PRO A 99 19.65 -0.63 1.18
N ALA A 100 20.49 0.40 1.13
CA ALA A 100 21.34 0.66 -0.02
C ALA A 100 22.26 -0.54 -0.34
N ALA A 101 22.54 -0.75 -1.62
CA ALA A 101 23.40 -1.83 -2.10
C ALA A 101 24.80 -1.77 -1.47
N GLY A 102 25.44 -2.93 -1.29
CA GLY A 102 26.79 -3.05 -0.71
C GLY A 102 26.83 -2.99 0.82
N LYS A 103 25.68 -2.81 1.49
CA LYS A 103 25.58 -2.79 2.96
C LYS A 103 25.21 -4.15 3.55
N SER A 104 25.03 -5.18 2.72
CA SER A 104 24.70 -6.52 3.17
C SER A 104 25.92 -7.32 3.59
N LYS A 105 25.72 -8.22 4.56
CA LYS A 105 26.72 -9.21 4.96
C LYS A 105 27.14 -10.14 3.81
N LEU A 106 26.21 -10.46 2.90
CA LEU A 106 26.41 -11.36 1.78
C LEU A 106 25.99 -10.68 0.48
N ALA A 107 26.80 -10.77 -0.57
CA ALA A 107 26.46 -10.25 -1.90
C ALA A 107 25.16 -10.87 -2.46
N SER A 108 24.87 -12.13 -2.10
CA SER A 108 23.62 -12.80 -2.45
C SER A 108 22.38 -12.11 -1.88
N ILE A 109 22.48 -11.47 -0.71
CA ILE A 109 21.36 -10.72 -0.11
C ILE A 109 21.04 -9.47 -0.95
N ASP A 110 22.05 -8.76 -1.43
CA ASP A 110 21.84 -7.61 -2.30
C ASP A 110 21.21 -8.02 -3.64
N LYS A 111 21.63 -9.16 -4.21
CA LYS A 111 20.99 -9.74 -5.41
C LYS A 111 19.52 -10.10 -5.17
N ILE A 112 19.20 -10.70 -4.02
CA ILE A 112 17.81 -11.03 -3.64
C ILE A 112 16.95 -9.77 -3.60
N ARG A 113 17.44 -8.70 -2.96
CA ARG A 113 16.72 -7.42 -2.89
C ARG A 113 16.54 -6.80 -4.26
N ALA A 114 17.57 -6.79 -5.09
CA ALA A 114 17.49 -6.28 -6.45
C ALA A 114 16.41 -7.01 -7.26
N ILE A 115 16.41 -8.35 -7.22
CA ILE A 115 15.38 -9.15 -7.91
C ILE A 115 13.99 -8.88 -7.34
N TRP A 116 13.83 -8.76 -6.02
CA TRP A 116 12.54 -8.45 -5.41
C TRP A 116 11.97 -7.11 -5.88
N ILE A 117 12.82 -6.08 -5.94
CA ILE A 117 12.44 -4.75 -6.45
C ILE A 117 12.06 -4.83 -7.93
N THR A 118 12.89 -5.50 -8.76
CA THR A 118 12.61 -5.70 -10.19
C THR A 118 11.30 -6.44 -10.42
N MET A 119 11.00 -7.49 -9.63
CA MET A 119 9.72 -8.19 -9.68
C MET A 119 8.53 -7.26 -9.40
N GLY A 120 8.71 -6.27 -8.52
CA GLY A 120 7.73 -5.21 -8.27
C GLY A 120 7.54 -4.30 -9.48
N HIS A 121 8.62 -3.85 -10.12
CA HIS A 121 8.54 -3.05 -11.34
C HIS A 121 7.90 -3.81 -12.50
N HIS A 122 8.17 -5.11 -12.59
CA HIS A 122 7.52 -6.01 -13.53
C HIS A 122 6.10 -6.39 -13.11
N LEU A 123 5.54 -5.86 -12.01
CA LEU A 123 4.18 -6.18 -11.56
C LEU A 123 3.95 -7.69 -11.38
N VAL A 124 4.99 -8.44 -10.98
CA VAL A 124 4.89 -9.85 -10.59
C VAL A 124 4.39 -9.95 -9.14
N ILE A 125 4.78 -8.97 -8.33
CA ILE A 125 4.36 -8.82 -6.93
C ILE A 125 3.72 -7.45 -6.75
N GLN A 126 2.80 -7.35 -5.78
CA GLN A 126 2.10 -6.10 -5.47
C GLN A 126 2.88 -5.22 -4.48
N ASP A 127 3.69 -5.83 -3.60
CA ASP A 127 4.44 -5.14 -2.56
C ASP A 127 5.92 -5.50 -2.65
N ASN A 128 6.74 -4.54 -3.09
CA ASN A 128 8.18 -4.67 -3.22
C ASN A 128 8.95 -4.13 -2.00
N SER A 129 8.29 -3.94 -0.86
CA SER A 129 8.94 -3.51 0.38
C SER A 129 9.83 -4.61 0.97
N GLU A 130 10.82 -4.19 1.76
CA GLU A 130 11.72 -5.07 2.50
C GLU A 130 10.94 -5.89 3.55
N SER A 131 9.86 -5.35 4.12
CA SER A 131 8.99 -6.10 5.04
C SER A 131 8.27 -7.26 4.35
N ALA A 132 7.83 -7.06 3.10
CA ALA A 132 7.22 -8.13 2.31
C ALA A 132 8.27 -9.19 1.92
N LEU A 133 9.50 -8.76 1.64
CA LEU A 133 10.63 -9.67 1.41
C LEU A 133 10.96 -10.49 2.65
N ASP A 134 11.03 -9.87 3.83
CA ASP A 134 11.24 -10.55 5.12
C ASP A 134 10.18 -11.65 5.35
N ALA A 135 8.91 -11.35 5.08
CA ALA A 135 7.83 -12.33 5.18
C ALA A 135 7.99 -13.50 4.20
N TYR A 136 8.43 -13.23 2.96
CA TYR A 136 8.74 -14.27 1.99
C TYR A 136 9.90 -15.16 2.46
N VAL A 137 10.99 -14.55 2.95
CA VAL A 137 12.17 -15.27 3.48
C VAL A 137 11.78 -16.16 4.66
N ARG A 138 11.00 -15.63 5.60
CA ARG A 138 10.50 -16.40 6.75
C ARG A 138 9.74 -17.63 6.29
N ARG A 139 8.81 -17.47 5.34
CA ARG A 139 8.03 -18.59 4.78
C ARG A 139 8.91 -19.64 4.09
N MET A 140 9.92 -19.21 3.33
CA MET A 140 10.82 -20.11 2.60
C MET A 140 11.71 -20.91 3.55
N THR A 141 12.22 -20.27 4.60
CA THR A 141 13.17 -20.87 5.56
C THR A 141 12.46 -21.75 6.60
N LEU A 142 11.24 -21.40 7.02
CA LEU A 142 10.41 -22.21 7.91
C LEU A 142 10.06 -23.58 7.31
N ARG A 143 9.96 -23.71 5.99
CA ARG A 143 9.71 -25.02 5.34
C ARG A 143 10.85 -26.02 5.56
N SER A 144 12.06 -25.52 5.83
CA SER A 144 13.26 -26.33 5.92
C SER A 144 13.69 -26.66 7.35
N LYS A 145 13.15 -25.97 8.37
CA LYS A 145 13.55 -26.07 9.79
C LYS A 145 12.38 -25.71 10.71
N SER A 146 12.49 -26.03 12.00
CA SER A 146 11.50 -25.64 13.02
C SER A 146 11.38 -24.12 13.20
N GLU A 147 12.41 -23.36 12.86
CA GLU A 147 12.44 -21.90 12.98
C GLU A 147 12.77 -21.22 11.65
N GLY A 148 11.96 -20.23 11.28
CA GLY A 148 12.14 -19.40 10.08
C GLY A 148 13.01 -18.18 10.37
N VAL A 149 13.67 -17.66 9.35
CA VAL A 149 14.48 -16.44 9.43
C VAL A 149 13.57 -15.22 9.27
N ASP A 150 13.54 -14.38 10.30
CA ASP A 150 12.62 -13.24 10.38
C ASP A 150 13.05 -12.03 9.57
N ALA A 151 14.34 -11.91 9.28
CA ALA A 151 14.88 -10.79 8.51
C ALA A 151 15.81 -11.30 7.42
N THR A 152 15.63 -10.77 6.21
CA THR A 152 16.46 -11.07 5.03
C THR A 152 17.94 -10.84 5.30
N ALA A 153 18.28 -9.85 6.13
CA ALA A 153 19.65 -9.56 6.53
C ALA A 153 20.35 -10.67 7.34
N TRP A 154 19.59 -11.59 7.93
CA TRP A 154 20.10 -12.64 8.83
C TRP A 154 20.22 -14.02 8.18
N MET A 155 19.98 -14.12 6.87
CA MET A 155 20.12 -15.38 6.15
C MET A 155 21.57 -15.88 6.17
N THR A 156 21.73 -17.21 6.32
CA THR A 156 22.98 -17.88 6.00
C THR A 156 23.17 -17.95 4.48
N GLU A 157 24.39 -18.22 4.02
CA GLU A 157 24.68 -18.34 2.59
C GLU A 157 23.84 -19.41 1.89
N GLN A 158 23.69 -20.59 2.52
CA GLN A 158 22.84 -21.66 1.99
C GLN A 158 21.36 -21.26 1.91
N GLN A 159 20.85 -20.52 2.88
CA GLN A 159 19.48 -20.00 2.87
C GLN A 159 19.30 -18.95 1.77
N ALA A 160 20.24 -18.01 1.68
CA ALA A 160 20.24 -16.98 0.65
C ALA A 160 20.27 -17.58 -0.75
N TYR A 161 21.11 -18.59 -1.00
CA TYR A 161 21.14 -19.29 -2.29
C TYR A 161 19.79 -19.92 -2.64
N LYS A 162 19.17 -20.66 -1.70
CA LYS A 162 17.85 -21.28 -1.92
C LYS A 162 16.77 -20.24 -2.22
N VAL A 163 16.75 -19.13 -1.48
CA VAL A 163 15.79 -18.03 -1.67
C VAL A 163 16.03 -17.31 -3.01
N LEU A 164 17.30 -17.09 -3.37
CA LEU A 164 17.67 -16.47 -4.63
C LEU A 164 17.17 -17.30 -5.83
N GLU A 165 17.45 -18.61 -5.82
CA GLU A 165 17.01 -19.51 -6.89
C GLU A 165 15.48 -19.65 -6.93
N SER A 166 14.79 -19.61 -5.79
CA SER A 166 13.33 -19.65 -5.79
C SER A 166 12.71 -18.39 -6.39
N LEU A 167 13.28 -17.21 -6.11
CA LEU A 167 12.85 -15.94 -6.70
C LEU A 167 13.10 -15.93 -8.21
N LYS A 168 14.30 -16.32 -8.65
CA LYS A 168 14.65 -16.42 -10.08
C LYS A 168 13.66 -17.31 -10.83
N ASN A 169 13.38 -18.50 -10.32
CA ASN A 169 12.46 -19.43 -10.96
C ASN A 169 11.02 -18.93 -11.00
N TRP A 170 10.54 -18.31 -9.91
CA TRP A 170 9.20 -17.72 -9.88
C TRP A 170 9.07 -16.58 -10.90
N HIS A 171 10.01 -15.63 -10.88
CA HIS A 171 10.00 -14.51 -11.79
C HIS A 171 10.09 -14.97 -13.25
N LYS A 172 11.05 -15.85 -13.56
CA LYS A 172 11.22 -16.44 -14.91
C LYS A 172 9.93 -17.05 -15.44
N ARG A 173 9.23 -17.85 -14.63
CA ARG A 173 7.99 -18.50 -15.06
C ARG A 173 6.92 -17.48 -15.47
N VAL A 174 6.74 -16.42 -14.70
CA VAL A 174 5.76 -15.36 -14.99
C VAL A 174 6.17 -14.58 -16.25
N LEU A 175 7.46 -14.29 -16.42
CA LEU A 175 7.92 -13.58 -17.62
C LEU A 175 7.75 -14.42 -18.89
N ILE A 176 8.07 -15.72 -18.84
CA ILE A 176 7.85 -16.64 -19.97
C ILE A 176 6.38 -16.63 -20.40
N GLU A 177 5.47 -16.76 -19.44
CA GLU A 177 4.03 -16.72 -19.73
C GLU A 177 3.64 -15.42 -20.44
N ARG A 178 4.14 -14.28 -19.94
CA ARG A 178 3.85 -12.97 -20.54
C ARG A 178 4.46 -12.79 -21.94
N ILE A 179 5.68 -13.26 -22.17
CA ILE A 179 6.33 -13.25 -23.50
C ILE A 179 5.48 -14.07 -24.49
N ILE A 180 5.05 -15.26 -24.10
CA ILE A 180 4.20 -16.13 -24.93
C ILE A 180 2.87 -15.44 -25.23
N VAL A 181 2.22 -14.84 -24.22
CA VAL A 181 0.95 -14.12 -24.39
C VAL A 181 1.07 -12.90 -25.31
N ARG A 182 2.23 -12.23 -25.34
CA ARG A 182 2.53 -11.16 -26.30
C ARG A 182 2.72 -11.65 -27.75
N GLY A 183 2.81 -12.96 -27.96
CA GLY A 183 3.08 -13.57 -29.27
C GLY A 183 4.56 -13.54 -29.67
N GLU A 184 5.46 -13.24 -28.72
CA GLU A 184 6.90 -13.21 -28.97
C GLU A 184 7.50 -14.62 -28.93
N ARG A 185 8.51 -14.88 -29.77
CA ARG A 185 9.22 -16.17 -29.77
C ARG A 185 10.10 -16.27 -28.52
N LEU A 186 9.81 -17.24 -27.67
CA LEU A 186 10.60 -17.49 -26.46
C LEU A 186 12.05 -17.89 -26.78
N LYS A 187 13.03 -17.22 -26.15
CA LYS A 187 14.44 -17.65 -26.23
C LYS A 187 14.67 -18.96 -25.48
N MET A 188 15.32 -19.89 -26.15
CA MET A 188 15.64 -21.23 -25.62
C MET A 188 17.10 -21.30 -25.18
N ASN A 189 17.46 -22.33 -24.41
CA ASN A 189 18.87 -22.64 -24.15
C ASN A 189 19.59 -23.11 -25.43
N GLU A 190 20.92 -23.21 -25.38
CA GLU A 190 21.78 -23.64 -26.49
C GLU A 190 21.34 -24.98 -27.12
N ALA A 191 20.86 -25.92 -26.30
CA ALA A 191 20.37 -27.22 -26.76
C ALA A 191 18.91 -27.21 -27.28
N GLY A 192 18.19 -26.09 -27.17
CA GLY A 192 16.79 -25.98 -27.58
C GLY A 192 15.77 -26.75 -26.74
N THR A 193 16.19 -27.38 -25.64
CA THR A 193 15.36 -28.29 -24.84
C THR A 193 14.52 -27.59 -23.77
N ARG A 194 14.89 -26.38 -23.35
CA ARG A 194 14.19 -25.63 -22.29
C ARG A 194 14.33 -24.12 -22.48
N PRO A 195 13.48 -23.31 -21.85
CA PRO A 195 13.63 -21.86 -21.88
C PRO A 195 15.02 -21.42 -21.39
N ALA A 196 15.54 -20.35 -22.01
CA ALA A 196 16.87 -19.79 -21.73
C ALA A 196 17.08 -19.46 -20.24
N ASN A 197 18.32 -19.20 -19.83
CA ASN A 197 18.60 -18.90 -18.42
C ASN A 197 17.84 -17.64 -17.93
N TYR A 198 17.81 -17.43 -16.61
CA TYR A 198 17.05 -16.33 -16.00
C TYR A 198 17.40 -14.96 -16.60
N GLU A 199 18.70 -14.65 -16.74
CA GLU A 199 19.15 -13.34 -17.21
C GLU A 199 18.69 -13.08 -18.66
N VAL A 200 18.77 -14.08 -19.53
CA VAL A 200 18.31 -13.97 -20.93
C VAL A 200 16.80 -13.75 -21.03
N ILE A 201 16.01 -14.41 -20.19
CA ILE A 201 14.55 -14.23 -20.18
C ILE A 201 14.16 -12.84 -19.66
N VAL A 202 14.84 -12.34 -18.64
CA VAL A 202 14.62 -10.98 -18.13
C VAL A 202 14.98 -9.95 -19.20
N ALA A 203 16.16 -10.09 -19.81
CA ALA A 203 16.61 -9.19 -20.88
C ALA A 203 15.64 -9.18 -22.07
N GLN A 204 15.18 -10.36 -22.50
CA GLN A 204 14.15 -10.48 -23.55
C GLN A 204 12.86 -9.74 -23.15
N TYR A 205 12.37 -9.94 -21.92
CA TYR A 205 11.14 -9.32 -21.45
C TYR A 205 11.23 -7.78 -21.37
N GLU A 206 12.41 -7.27 -21.00
CA GLU A 206 12.71 -5.85 -20.90
C GLU A 206 13.01 -5.21 -22.27
N GLY A 207 13.26 -6.02 -23.31
CA GLY A 207 13.65 -5.54 -24.64
C GLY A 207 15.10 -5.07 -24.72
N HIS A 208 15.94 -5.42 -23.74
CA HIS A 208 17.38 -5.18 -23.75
C HIS A 208 18.10 -6.34 -24.42
N ASP A 209 17.90 -6.50 -25.72
CA ASP A 209 18.68 -7.46 -26.48
C ASP A 209 20.10 -6.89 -26.66
N HIS A 210 21.10 -7.56 -26.08
CA HIS A 210 22.49 -7.41 -26.49
C HIS A 210 22.58 -7.96 -27.92
N GLU A 211 22.54 -7.07 -28.90
CA GLU A 211 23.10 -7.32 -30.24
C GLU A 211 24.61 -7.63 -30.14
#